data_AF-A0A4R4S1F1-F1
#
_entry.id   AF-A0A4R4S1F1-F1
#
_cell.length_a   1.000
_cell.length_b   1.000
_cell.length_c   1.000
_cell.angle_alpha   90.00
_cell.angle_beta   90.00
_cell.angle_gamma   90.00
#
_symmetry.space_group_name_H-M   'P 1'
#
loop_
_entity.id
_entity.type
_entity.pdbx_description
1 polymer ?
#
loop_
_entity_poly.entity_id
_entity_poly.type
_entity_poly.pdbx_seq_one_letter_code
_entity_poly.pdbx_strand_id
1 'polypeptide(L)'
;MTIARTEHAAGTPYELDVRRQLNQARRDLAEAHAELAARRDQETALRTHLESLAADVRATGQAYTELHVAYVELLTHARATVAAAAHAEPAPAAYIAGHLEEIGLQPTPGAVPKQVVAEGLSIATQVSRAAS
;
A
#
# COMPACT_ATOMS: atom_id res chain seq x y z
N MET A 1 55.17 -56.71 15.53
CA MET A 1 54.10 -57.71 15.67
C MET A 1 52.81 -56.93 15.93
N THR A 2 52.07 -56.65 14.87
CA THR A 2 51.00 -55.64 14.85
C THR A 2 49.68 -56.35 15.08
N ILE A 3 49.07 -56.17 16.25
CA ILE A 3 47.75 -56.75 16.55
C ILE A 3 46.70 -55.92 15.83
N ALA A 4 46.10 -56.52 14.80
CA ALA A 4 45.00 -55.94 14.06
C ALA A 4 43.79 -55.74 14.99
N ARG A 5 43.46 -54.47 15.22
CA ARG A 5 42.18 -54.06 15.82
C ARG A 5 41.09 -54.25 14.76
N THR A 6 40.42 -55.40 14.78
CA THR A 6 39.13 -55.57 14.09
C THR A 6 38.03 -55.20 15.07
N GLU A 7 37.75 -53.90 15.19
CA GLU A 7 36.55 -53.43 15.88
C GLU A 7 35.33 -53.97 15.11
N HIS A 8 34.66 -54.94 15.73
CA HIS A 8 33.50 -55.62 15.20
C HIS A 8 32.36 -54.62 15.02
N ALA A 9 32.09 -54.23 13.78
CA ALA A 9 30.77 -53.75 13.38
C ALA A 9 29.80 -54.94 13.34
N ALA A 10 29.47 -55.52 14.50
CA ALA A 10 28.58 -56.68 14.59
C ALA A 10 27.47 -56.44 15.62
N GLY A 11 26.52 -55.58 15.27
CA GLY A 11 25.21 -55.61 15.90
C GLY A 11 24.39 -56.75 15.32
N THR A 12 23.47 -57.33 16.10
CA THR A 12 22.54 -58.33 15.57
C THR A 12 21.76 -57.76 14.37
N PRO A 13 21.25 -58.59 13.44
CA PRO A 13 20.44 -58.11 12.32
C PRO A 13 19.28 -57.21 12.76
N TYR A 14 18.72 -57.49 13.94
CA TYR A 14 17.72 -56.66 14.60
C TYR A 14 18.25 -55.27 15.00
N GLU A 15 19.41 -55.17 15.63
CA GLU A 15 20.02 -53.86 15.98
C GLU A 15 20.35 -53.01 14.75
N LEU A 16 20.79 -53.64 13.66
CA LEU A 16 21.06 -52.94 12.40
C LEU A 16 19.78 -52.41 11.75
N ASP A 17 18.66 -53.12 11.90
CA ASP A 17 17.36 -52.65 11.44
C ASP A 17 16.86 -51.47 12.28
N VAL A 18 16.94 -51.57 13.61
CA VAL A 18 16.58 -50.47 14.52
C VAL A 18 17.41 -49.21 14.24
N ARG A 19 18.71 -49.34 13.99
CA ARG A 19 19.56 -48.20 13.60
C ARG A 19 19.15 -47.59 12.27
N ARG A 20 18.77 -48.40 11.29
CA ARG A 20 18.26 -47.92 10.00
C ARG A 20 16.96 -47.16 10.18
N GLN A 21 16.01 -47.72 10.93
CA GLN A 21 14.73 -47.07 11.24
C GLN A 21 14.94 -45.74 11.98
N LEU A 22 15.82 -45.69 12.98
CA LEU A 22 16.12 -44.45 13.71
C LEU A 22 16.76 -43.40 12.80
N ASN A 23 17.70 -43.79 11.93
CA ASN A 23 18.31 -42.88 10.97
C ASN A 23 17.34 -42.41 9.88
N GLN A 24 16.35 -43.23 9.53
CA GLN A 24 15.25 -42.80 8.65
C GLN A 24 14.36 -41.79 9.36
N ALA A 25 13.87 -42.10 10.56
CA ALA A 25 13.03 -41.21 11.36
C ALA A 25 13.70 -39.85 11.64
N ARG A 26 15.02 -39.83 11.86
CA ARG A 26 15.79 -38.58 12.00
C ARG A 26 15.83 -37.75 10.72
N ARG A 27 15.92 -38.39 9.56
CA ARG A 27 15.89 -37.70 8.26
C ARG A 27 14.50 -37.14 7.98
N ASP A 28 13.47 -37.95 8.20
CA ASP A 28 12.07 -37.53 8.03
C ASP A 28 11.73 -36.35 8.95
N LEU A 29 12.21 -36.38 10.20
CA LEU A 29 12.03 -35.27 11.14
C LEU A 29 12.78 -34.00 10.69
N ALA A 30 14.00 -34.13 10.16
CA ALA A 30 14.76 -33.00 9.65
C ALA A 30 14.09 -32.37 8.43
N GLU A 31 13.53 -33.19 7.53
CA GLU A 31 12.76 -32.74 6.38
C GLU A 31 11.48 -32.02 6.79
N ALA A 32 10.71 -32.58 7.73
CA ALA A 32 9.51 -31.95 8.26
C ALA A 32 9.80 -30.60 8.95
N HIS A 33 10.91 -30.50 9.69
CA HIS A 33 11.34 -29.23 10.29
C HIS A 33 11.73 -28.19 9.25
N ALA A 34 12.41 -28.61 8.17
CA ALA A 34 12.76 -27.72 7.07
C ALA A 34 11.52 -27.21 6.34
N GLU A 35 10.53 -28.07 6.09
CA GLU A 35 9.25 -27.65 5.50
C GLU A 35 8.51 -26.67 6.41
N LEU A 36 8.43 -26.96 7.72
CA LEU A 36 7.79 -26.06 8.68
C LEU A 36 8.47 -24.68 8.74
N ALA A 37 9.80 -24.64 8.69
CA ALA A 37 10.56 -23.39 8.62
C ALA A 37 10.19 -22.60 7.36
N ALA A 38 10.20 -23.23 6.18
CA ALA A 38 9.83 -22.60 4.92
C ALA A 38 8.37 -22.08 4.95
N ARG A 39 7.44 -22.82 5.56
CA ARG A 39 6.05 -22.38 5.74
C ARG A 39 5.93 -21.16 6.63
N ARG A 40 6.71 -21.09 7.72
CA ARG A 40 6.74 -19.92 8.60
C ARG A 40 7.33 -18.69 7.91
N ASP A 41 8.35 -18.88 7.08
CA ASP A 41 8.93 -17.79 6.29
C ASP A 41 7.91 -17.25 5.28
N GLN A 42 7.16 -18.14 4.62
CA GLN A 42 6.05 -17.76 3.74
C GLN A 42 4.94 -17.02 4.50
N GLU A 43 4.52 -17.53 5.65
CA GLU A 43 3.52 -16.87 6.50
C GLU A 43 3.96 -15.47 6.92
N THR A 44 5.23 -15.33 7.32
CA THR A 44 5.81 -14.04 7.70
C THR A 44 5.80 -13.07 6.52
N ALA A 45 6.22 -13.51 5.33
CA ALA A 45 6.22 -12.70 4.13
C ALA A 45 4.80 -12.24 3.73
N LEU A 46 3.82 -13.14 3.80
CA LEU A 46 2.42 -12.83 3.52
C LEU A 46 1.85 -11.84 4.53
N ARG A 47 2.18 -12.01 5.81
CA ARG A 47 1.75 -11.09 6.87
C ARG A 47 2.29 -9.68 6.64
N THR A 48 3.58 -9.55 6.35
CA THR A 48 4.19 -8.25 6.02
C THR A 48 3.55 -7.62 4.78
N HIS A 49 3.25 -8.42 3.75
CA HIS A 49 2.59 -7.93 2.54
C HIS A 49 1.16 -7.43 2.84
N LEU A 50 0.39 -8.16 3.65
CA LEU A 50 -0.95 -7.74 4.07
C LEU A 50 -0.92 -6.48 4.93
N GLU A 51 0.06 -6.33 5.81
CA GLU A 51 0.25 -5.12 6.62
C GLU A 51 0.55 -3.89 5.75
N SER A 52 1.39 -4.05 4.73
CA SER A 52 1.67 -3.01 3.73
C SER A 52 0.41 -2.64 2.95
N LEU A 53 -0.31 -3.63 2.41
CA LEU A 53 -1.53 -3.38 1.66
C LEU A 53 -2.60 -2.68 2.51
N ALA A 54 -2.73 -3.07 3.79
CA ALA A 54 -3.64 -2.42 4.71
C ALA A 54 -3.26 -0.96 4.97
N ALA A 55 -1.96 -0.63 5.00
CA ALA A 55 -1.49 0.75 5.10
C ALA A 55 -1.82 1.55 3.83
N ASP A 56 -1.59 0.98 2.65
CA ASP A 56 -1.87 1.62 1.36
C ASP A 56 -3.37 1.91 1.17
N VAL A 57 -4.23 0.96 1.56
CA VAL A 57 -5.69 1.14 1.52
C VAL A 57 -6.13 2.26 2.46
N ARG A 58 -5.56 2.33 3.67
CA ARG A 58 -5.88 3.43 4.61
C ARG A 58 -5.42 4.78 4.05
N ALA A 59 -4.21 4.86 3.52
CA ALA A 59 -3.67 6.09 2.93
C ALA A 59 -4.52 6.54 1.73
N THR A 60 -4.90 5.62 0.85
CA THR A 60 -5.78 5.91 -0.30
C THR A 60 -7.16 6.36 0.15
N GLY A 61 -7.72 5.74 1.19
CA GLY A 61 -9.00 6.15 1.78
C GLY A 61 -8.96 7.56 2.37
N GLN A 62 -7.85 7.92 3.03
CA GLN A 62 -7.63 9.27 3.54
C GLN A 62 -7.54 10.29 2.40
N ALA A 63 -6.71 10.03 1.39
CA ALA A 63 -6.56 10.90 0.23
C ALA A 63 -7.89 11.09 -0.53
N TYR A 64 -8.68 10.02 -0.69
CA TYR A 64 -10.01 10.11 -1.29
C TYR A 64 -10.96 10.99 -0.46
N THR A 65 -10.92 10.84 0.87
CA THR A 65 -11.77 11.64 1.77
C THR A 65 -11.41 13.13 1.69
N GLU A 66 -10.12 13.46 1.71
CA GLU A 66 -9.63 14.84 1.55
C GLU A 66 -10.06 15.44 0.21
N LEU A 67 -9.89 14.70 -0.89
CA LEU A 67 -10.35 15.13 -2.22
C LEU A 67 -11.86 15.34 -2.26
N HIS A 68 -12.63 14.43 -1.66
CA HIS A 68 -14.09 14.53 -1.66
C HIS A 68 -14.57 15.73 -0.85
N VAL A 69 -13.96 16.02 0.29
CA VAL A 69 -14.25 17.21 1.10
C VAL A 69 -13.96 18.48 0.31
N ALA A 70 -12.77 18.60 -0.28
CA ALA A 70 -12.41 19.76 -1.11
C ALA A 70 -13.37 19.94 -2.30
N TYR A 71 -13.82 18.85 -2.93
CA TYR A 71 -14.81 18.90 -4.00
C TYR A 71 -16.17 19.41 -3.52
N VAL A 72 -16.67 18.91 -2.38
CA VAL A 72 -17.95 19.32 -1.81
C VAL A 72 -17.92 20.79 -1.39
N GLU A 73 -16.83 21.26 -0.79
CA GLU A 73 -16.64 22.67 -0.41
C GLU A 73 -16.68 23.57 -1.65
N LEU A 74 -15.86 23.28 -2.67
CA LEU A 74 -15.84 24.03 -3.93
C LEU A 74 -17.22 24.05 -4.59
N LEU A 75 -17.89 22.90 -4.67
CA LEU A 75 -19.22 22.80 -5.27
C LEU A 75 -20.26 23.62 -4.49
N THR A 76 -20.14 23.67 -3.17
CA THR A 76 -21.02 24.46 -2.31
C THR A 76 -20.85 25.95 -2.58
N HIS A 77 -19.62 26.45 -2.62
CA HIS A 77 -19.33 27.85 -2.96
C HIS A 77 -19.72 28.21 -4.40
N ALA A 78 -19.54 27.29 -5.35
CA ALA A 78 -19.99 27.46 -6.72
C ALA A 78 -21.52 27.57 -6.82
N ARG A 79 -22.26 26.71 -6.11
CA ARG A 79 -23.72 26.78 -6.03
C ARG A 79 -24.20 28.06 -5.35
N ALA A 80 -23.52 28.51 -4.29
CA ALA A 80 -23.80 29.79 -3.64
C ALA A 80 -23.61 30.97 -4.62
N THR A 81 -22.52 30.97 -5.39
CA THR A 81 -22.26 31.97 -6.44
C THR A 81 -23.38 32.02 -7.48
N VAL A 82 -23.84 30.86 -7.97
CA VAL A 82 -24.94 30.78 -8.93
C VAL A 82 -26.25 31.28 -8.32
N ALA A 83 -26.54 30.92 -7.07
CA ALA A 83 -27.73 31.39 -6.37
C ALA A 83 -27.71 32.91 -6.15
N ALA A 84 -26.59 33.47 -5.69
CA ALA A 84 -26.41 34.90 -5.50
C ALA A 84 -26.58 35.68 -6.81
N ALA A 85 -26.04 35.16 -7.92
CA ALA A 85 -26.22 35.74 -9.25
C ALA A 85 -27.69 35.74 -9.69
N ALA A 86 -28.43 34.64 -9.42
CA ALA A 86 -29.86 34.56 -9.72
C ALA A 86 -30.71 35.55 -8.90
N HIS A 87 -30.23 35.96 -7.73
CA HIS A 87 -30.86 36.98 -6.88
C HIS A 87 -30.32 38.40 -7.12
N ALA A 88 -29.50 38.60 -8.16
CA ALA A 88 -28.88 39.88 -8.51
C ALA A 88 -28.08 40.52 -7.37
N GLU A 89 -27.43 39.71 -6.52
CA GLU A 89 -26.47 40.21 -5.55
C GLU A 89 -25.31 40.92 -6.27
N PRO A 90 -24.74 42.00 -5.69
CA PRO A 90 -23.78 42.86 -6.38
C PRO A 90 -22.41 42.20 -6.64
N ALA A 91 -22.04 41.17 -5.88
CA ALA A 91 -20.75 40.48 -6.03
C ALA A 91 -20.88 38.96 -5.85
N PRO A 92 -21.58 38.24 -6.74
CA PRO A 92 -21.83 36.80 -6.57
C PRO A 92 -20.54 35.97 -6.52
N ALA A 93 -19.50 36.40 -7.24
CA ALA A 93 -18.21 35.73 -7.27
C ALA A 93 -17.44 35.80 -5.93
N ALA A 94 -17.87 36.64 -4.99
CA ALA A 94 -17.23 36.76 -3.66
C ALA A 94 -17.26 35.44 -2.89
N TYR A 95 -18.28 34.59 -3.10
CA TYR A 95 -18.37 33.28 -2.44
C TYR A 95 -17.24 32.32 -2.84
N ILE A 96 -16.92 32.23 -4.14
CA ILE A 96 -15.77 31.43 -4.60
C ILE A 96 -14.45 32.14 -4.28
N ALA A 97 -14.38 33.46 -4.47
CA ALA A 97 -13.15 34.22 -4.25
C ALA A 97 -12.69 34.14 -2.78
N GLY A 98 -13.62 34.23 -1.83
CA GLY A 98 -13.35 34.05 -0.40
C GLY A 98 -12.86 32.64 -0.08
N HIS A 99 -13.51 31.60 -0.62
CA HIS A 99 -13.05 30.22 -0.42
C HIS A 99 -11.63 30.00 -0.99
N LEU A 100 -11.33 30.52 -2.18
CA LEU A 100 -9.98 30.43 -2.77
C LEU A 100 -8.94 31.17 -1.92
N GLU A 101 -9.31 32.25 -1.25
CA GLU A 101 -8.45 32.96 -0.29
C GLU A 101 -8.14 32.10 0.93
N GLU A 102 -9.19 31.55 1.55
CA GLU A 102 -9.10 30.72 2.76
C GLU A 102 -8.18 29.50 2.55
N ILE A 103 -8.25 28.87 1.37
CA ILE A 103 -7.43 27.71 1.03
C ILE A 103 -6.10 28.08 0.36
N GLY A 104 -5.79 29.37 0.19
CA GLY A 104 -4.52 29.85 -0.38
C GLY A 104 -4.34 29.56 -1.87
N LEU A 105 -5.43 29.40 -2.62
CA LEU A 105 -5.45 29.11 -4.07
C LEU A 105 -5.89 30.30 -4.92
N GLN A 106 -5.75 31.53 -4.41
CA GLN A 106 -5.99 32.71 -5.22
C GLN A 106 -5.02 32.77 -6.41
N PRO A 107 -5.50 33.16 -7.60
CA PRO A 107 -4.62 33.44 -8.72
C PRO A 107 -3.61 34.53 -8.35
N THR A 108 -2.39 34.43 -8.88
CA THR A 108 -1.38 35.48 -8.73
C THR A 108 -1.93 36.84 -9.19
N PRO A 109 -1.60 37.96 -8.53
CA PRO A 109 -2.04 39.28 -8.97
C PRO A 109 -1.71 39.53 -10.45
N GLY A 110 -2.72 39.93 -11.22
CA GLY A 110 -2.58 40.15 -12.68
C GLY A 110 -2.67 38.91 -13.54
N ALA A 111 -2.96 37.72 -12.98
CA ALA A 111 -3.14 36.50 -13.74
C ALA A 111 -4.25 36.63 -14.80
N VAL A 112 -3.97 36.16 -16.01
CA VAL A 112 -4.93 36.16 -17.12
C VAL A 112 -5.82 34.92 -17.00
N PRO A 113 -7.17 35.02 -17.01
CA PRO A 113 -8.06 33.88 -16.79
C PRO A 113 -7.77 32.67 -17.70
N LYS A 114 -7.45 32.91 -18.98
CA LYS A 114 -7.12 31.84 -19.93
C LYS A 114 -5.85 31.05 -19.52
N GLN A 115 -4.87 31.71 -18.91
CA GLN A 115 -3.64 31.07 -18.46
C GLN A 115 -3.91 30.19 -17.24
N VAL A 116 -4.67 30.70 -16.27
CA VAL A 116 -5.08 29.94 -15.06
C VAL A 116 -5.82 28.66 -15.46
N VAL A 117 -6.74 28.74 -16.43
CA VAL A 117 -7.46 27.56 -16.94
C VAL A 117 -6.51 26.60 -17.65
N ALA A 118 -5.60 27.10 -18.50
CA ALA A 118 -4.65 26.26 -19.22
C ALA A 118 -3.71 25.50 -18.29
N GLU A 119 -3.24 26.15 -17.21
CA GLU A 119 -2.41 25.53 -16.18
C GLU A 119 -3.16 24.38 -15.49
N GLY A 120 -4.39 24.62 -15.03
CA GLY A 120 -5.21 23.58 -14.40
C GLY A 120 -5.47 22.38 -15.31
N LEU A 121 -5.77 22.61 -16.60
CA LEU A 121 -5.98 21.52 -17.57
C LEU A 121 -4.70 20.74 -17.86
N SER A 122 -3.55 21.42 -17.89
CA SER A 122 -2.25 20.75 -18.03
C SER A 122 -2.00 19.81 -16.86
N ILE A 123 -2.22 20.27 -15.62
CA ILE A 123 -2.08 19.45 -14.41
C ILE A 123 -3.03 18.25 -14.46
N ALA A 124 -4.31 18.46 -14.77
CA ALA A 124 -5.30 17.38 -14.87
C ALA A 124 -4.89 16.32 -15.90
N THR A 125 -4.34 16.73 -17.04
CA THR A 125 -3.85 15.81 -18.07
C THR A 125 -2.63 15.03 -17.60
N GLN A 126 -1.69 15.67 -16.88
CA GLN A 126 -0.51 15.01 -16.32
C GLN A 126 -0.92 13.96 -15.28
N VAL A 127 -1.82 14.30 -14.37
CA VAL A 127 -2.35 13.38 -13.35
C VAL A 127 -3.07 12.20 -14.00
N SER A 128 -3.93 12.45 -15.00
CA SER A 128 -4.64 11.37 -15.71
C SER A 128 -3.68 10.40 -16.41
N ARG A 129 -2.58 10.89 -16.99
CA ARG A 129 -1.55 10.04 -17.61
C ARG A 129 -0.75 9.24 -16.59
N ALA A 130 -0.48 9.81 -15.41
CA ALA A 130 0.22 9.09 -14.34
C ALA A 130 -0.64 7.97 -13.72
N ALA A 131 -1.96 8.05 -13.85
CA ALA A 131 -2.92 7.07 -13.34
C ALA A 131 -3.35 6.00 -14.37
N SER A 132 -2.90 6.10 -15.64
CA SER A 132 -3.21 5.17 -16.73
C SER A 132 -2.02 4.24 -17.01
#